data_AF-A0A212C7J5-F1
#
_entry.id   AF-A0A212C7J5-F1
#
_cell.length_a   1.000
_cell.length_b   1.000
_cell.length_c   1.000
_cell.angle_alpha   90.00
_cell.angle_beta   90.00
_cell.angle_gamma   90.00
#
_symmetry.space_group_name_H-M   'P 1'
#
loop_
_entity.id
_entity.type
_entity.pdbx_description
1 polymer ?
#
loop_
_entity_poly.entity_id
_entity_poly.type
_entity_poly.pdbx_seq_one_letter_code
_entity_poly.pdbx_strand_id
1 'polypeptide(L)'
;VQSDAAQNYTIFYSISGPGVDKEPFNLFFIDKDTGDIFCTRSIDREQYQEFPIYAYATTADGYAPEYPLPLVFKVEDDNDNAPYFESKVTFFTVPENCRTGTSVGKVTAIDLDEPDTLHTRLRYKILQQIPNNPRHFTVHPDTGVITTTTPLLDRE
;
A
#
# COMPACT_ATOMS: atom_id res chain seq x y z
N VAL A 1 -14.12 -21.07 -10.18
CA VAL A 1 -15.54 -21.03 -9.77
C VAL A 1 -16.22 -22.23 -10.36
N GLN A 2 -17.00 -22.97 -9.57
CA GLN A 2 -17.67 -24.20 -10.03
C GLN A 2 -19.07 -24.28 -9.43
N SER A 3 -20.01 -24.82 -10.20
CA SER A 3 -21.41 -25.05 -9.83
C SER A 3 -21.67 -26.55 -9.69
N ASP A 4 -22.38 -26.97 -8.65
CA ASP A 4 -22.78 -28.38 -8.50
C ASP A 4 -23.87 -28.79 -9.51
N ALA A 5 -24.63 -27.82 -10.03
CA ALA A 5 -25.61 -28.02 -11.10
C ALA A 5 -24.96 -28.47 -12.43
N ALA A 6 -23.64 -28.32 -12.57
CA ALA A 6 -22.88 -28.85 -13.71
C ALA A 6 -22.96 -30.39 -13.85
N GLN A 7 -23.43 -31.10 -12.82
CA GLN A 7 -23.72 -32.54 -12.91
C GLN A 7 -24.97 -32.85 -13.76
N ASN A 8 -25.90 -31.89 -13.86
CA ASN A 8 -27.20 -32.07 -14.50
C ASN A 8 -27.37 -31.23 -15.77
N TYR A 9 -26.57 -30.17 -15.92
CA TYR A 9 -26.66 -29.21 -17.01
C TYR A 9 -25.29 -28.87 -17.58
N THR A 10 -25.24 -28.53 -18.87
CA THR A 10 -24.08 -27.83 -19.43
C THR A 10 -24.12 -26.38 -18.96
N ILE A 11 -23.20 -26.03 -18.05
CA ILE A 11 -23.07 -24.70 -17.47
C ILE A 11 -21.97 -23.91 -18.17
N PHE A 12 -22.23 -22.63 -18.39
CA PHE A 12 -21.25 -21.63 -18.79
C PHE A 12 -21.06 -20.62 -17.66
N TYR A 13 -19.80 -20.40 -17.31
CA TYR A 13 -19.40 -19.45 -16.29
C TYR A 13 -19.15 -18.06 -16.89
N SER A 14 -19.56 -17.03 -16.17
CA SER A 14 -19.25 -15.63 -16.50
C SER A 14 -18.99 -14.83 -15.23
N ILE A 15 -18.30 -13.69 -15.36
CA ILE A 15 -18.02 -12.76 -14.27
C ILE A 15 -18.41 -11.33 -14.69
N SER A 16 -18.79 -10.49 -13.73
CA SER A 16 -19.10 -9.07 -13.93
C SER A 16 -18.70 -8.26 -12.69
N GLY A 17 -18.20 -7.06 -12.90
CA GLY A 17 -17.70 -6.17 -11.85
C GLY A 17 -16.59 -5.23 -12.35
N PRO A 18 -16.11 -4.33 -11.47
CA PRO A 18 -14.85 -3.61 -11.67
C PRO A 18 -13.71 -4.60 -11.97
N GLY A 19 -12.88 -4.30 -12.96
CA GLY A 19 -11.86 -5.25 -13.41
C GLY A 19 -12.34 -6.17 -14.54
N VAL A 20 -13.64 -6.19 -14.88
CA VAL A 20 -14.20 -7.03 -15.95
C VAL A 20 -14.92 -6.17 -16.98
N ASP A 21 -16.19 -5.86 -16.73
CA ASP A 21 -17.11 -5.10 -17.59
C ASP A 21 -17.33 -3.66 -17.09
N LYS A 22 -16.60 -3.27 -16.04
CA LYS A 22 -16.49 -1.90 -15.53
C LYS A 22 -15.02 -1.54 -15.34
N GLU A 23 -14.72 -0.24 -15.31
CA GLU A 23 -13.35 0.24 -15.14
C GLU A 23 -12.69 -0.32 -13.86
N PRO A 24 -11.39 -0.65 -13.93
CA PRO A 24 -10.59 -0.86 -15.15
C PRO A 24 -11.05 -2.08 -15.96
N PHE A 25 -11.34 -1.92 -17.26
CA PHE A 25 -11.92 -3.00 -18.08
C PHE A 25 -10.93 -4.14 -18.38
N ASN A 26 -11.44 -5.37 -18.49
CA ASN A 26 -10.73 -6.56 -18.96
C ASN A 26 -9.44 -6.91 -18.18
N LEU A 27 -9.38 -6.63 -16.87
CA LEU A 27 -8.31 -7.13 -15.99
C LEU A 27 -8.49 -8.60 -15.63
N PHE A 28 -9.72 -9.04 -15.44
CA PHE A 28 -10.04 -10.43 -15.14
C PHE A 28 -10.93 -11.01 -16.22
N PHE A 29 -10.70 -12.27 -16.56
CA PHE A 29 -11.64 -13.07 -17.34
C PHE A 29 -11.79 -14.44 -16.72
N ILE A 30 -12.91 -15.08 -17.02
CA ILE A 30 -13.19 -16.46 -16.63
C ILE A 30 -13.26 -17.32 -17.89
N ASP A 31 -12.64 -18.49 -17.85
CA ASP A 31 -12.88 -19.51 -18.85
C ASP A 31 -14.29 -20.08 -18.64
N LYS A 32 -15.13 -19.98 -19.67
CA LYS A 32 -16.55 -20.28 -19.56
C LYS A 32 -16.86 -21.74 -19.26
N ASP A 33 -15.96 -22.66 -19.57
CA ASP A 33 -16.20 -24.11 -19.49
C ASP A 33 -15.59 -24.70 -18.21
N THR A 34 -14.41 -24.20 -17.81
CA THR A 34 -13.67 -24.63 -16.62
C THR A 34 -13.92 -23.76 -15.39
N GLY A 35 -14.44 -22.55 -15.57
CA GLY A 35 -14.64 -21.61 -14.48
C GLY A 35 -13.34 -21.09 -13.85
N ASP A 36 -12.20 -21.34 -14.48
CA ASP A 36 -10.90 -20.80 -14.07
C ASP A 36 -10.85 -19.31 -14.34
N ILE A 37 -10.39 -18.54 -13.35
CA ILE A 37 -10.30 -17.08 -13.45
C ILE A 37 -8.84 -16.68 -13.61
N PHE A 38 -8.58 -15.81 -14.56
CA PHE A 38 -7.26 -15.36 -14.92
C PHE A 38 -7.17 -13.84 -14.84
N CYS A 39 -6.01 -13.36 -14.43
CA CYS A 39 -5.64 -11.95 -14.53
C CYS A 39 -4.87 -11.73 -15.84
N THR A 40 -5.22 -10.69 -16.59
CA THR A 40 -4.66 -10.46 -17.94
C THR A 40 -3.42 -9.56 -17.94
N ARG A 41 -3.23 -8.77 -16.86
CA ARG A 41 -2.19 -7.73 -16.75
C ARG A 41 -1.76 -7.57 -15.30
N SER A 42 -0.58 -6.99 -15.06
CA SER A 42 -0.15 -6.60 -13.72
C SER A 42 -1.11 -5.58 -13.10
N ILE A 43 -1.27 -5.66 -11.79
CA ILE A 43 -2.11 -4.76 -11.01
C ILE A 43 -1.20 -4.02 -10.03
N ASP A 44 -1.36 -2.71 -9.97
CA ASP A 44 -0.71 -1.83 -9.01
C ASP A 44 -1.62 -1.70 -7.78
N ARG A 45 -1.14 -2.13 -6.61
CA ARG A 45 -1.92 -2.19 -5.37
C ARG A 45 -2.21 -0.78 -4.84
N GLU A 46 -1.26 0.14 -5.00
CA GLU A 46 -1.39 1.55 -4.62
C GLU A 46 -2.51 2.23 -5.41
N GLN A 47 -2.81 1.73 -6.62
CA GLN A 47 -3.92 2.20 -7.43
C GLN A 47 -5.23 1.44 -7.13
N TYR A 48 -5.17 0.12 -6.94
CA TYR A 48 -6.34 -0.73 -6.73
C TYR A 48 -6.08 -1.80 -5.67
N GLN A 49 -6.71 -1.69 -4.50
CA GLN A 49 -6.52 -2.63 -3.39
C GLN A 49 -7.38 -3.89 -3.49
N GLU A 50 -8.59 -3.77 -4.04
CA GLU A 50 -9.50 -4.91 -4.19
C GLU A 50 -10.51 -4.72 -5.34
N PHE A 51 -11.03 -5.85 -5.83
CA PHE A 51 -12.06 -5.91 -6.87
C PHE A 51 -13.26 -6.75 -6.42
N PRO A 52 -14.41 -6.13 -6.13
CA PRO A 52 -15.65 -6.85 -5.86
C PRO A 52 -16.30 -7.29 -7.18
N ILE A 53 -16.34 -8.60 -7.43
CA ILE A 53 -16.81 -9.21 -8.67
C ILE A 53 -17.94 -10.20 -8.36
N TYR A 54 -18.91 -10.33 -9.26
CA TYR A 54 -19.91 -11.39 -9.20
C TYR A 54 -19.59 -12.46 -10.23
N ALA A 55 -19.68 -13.72 -9.84
CA ALA A 55 -19.65 -14.86 -10.75
C ALA A 55 -21.06 -15.41 -10.97
N TYR A 56 -21.30 -15.91 -12.17
CA TYR A 56 -22.58 -16.43 -12.63
C TYR A 56 -22.38 -17.79 -13.28
N ALA A 57 -23.38 -18.65 -13.12
CA ALA A 57 -23.50 -19.94 -13.77
C ALA A 57 -24.82 -19.97 -14.56
N THR A 58 -24.74 -20.12 -15.88
CA THR A 58 -25.90 -20.10 -16.78
C THR A 58 -25.81 -21.19 -17.83
N THR A 59 -26.94 -21.75 -18.27
CA THR A 59 -27.01 -22.68 -19.39
C THR A 59 -27.08 -21.94 -20.74
N ALA A 60 -26.94 -22.67 -21.86
CA ALA A 60 -26.99 -22.11 -23.23
C ALA A 60 -28.30 -21.36 -23.55
N ASP A 61 -29.42 -21.81 -22.98
CA ASP A 61 -30.75 -21.23 -23.13
C ASP A 61 -31.05 -20.10 -22.13
N GLY A 62 -30.06 -19.70 -21.33
CA GLY A 62 -30.15 -18.57 -20.40
C GLY A 62 -30.77 -18.91 -19.05
N TYR A 63 -31.03 -20.18 -18.75
CA TYR A 63 -31.45 -20.61 -17.43
C TYR A 63 -30.28 -20.45 -16.43
N ALA A 64 -30.56 -19.83 -15.28
CA ALA A 64 -29.59 -19.59 -14.22
C ALA A 64 -29.94 -20.49 -13.02
N PRO A 65 -29.30 -21.67 -12.88
CA PRO A 65 -29.59 -22.60 -11.79
C PRO A 65 -29.10 -22.10 -10.42
N GLU A 66 -28.15 -21.17 -10.40
CA GLU A 66 -27.56 -20.61 -9.17
C GLU A 66 -27.76 -19.09 -9.07
N TYR A 67 -27.81 -18.60 -7.83
CA TYR A 67 -27.70 -17.17 -7.57
C TYR A 67 -26.27 -16.68 -7.83
N PRO A 68 -26.08 -15.40 -8.21
CA PRO A 68 -24.76 -14.83 -8.41
C PRO A 68 -23.90 -14.94 -7.13
N LEU A 69 -22.66 -15.40 -7.28
CA LEU A 69 -21.70 -15.55 -6.19
C LEU A 69 -20.84 -14.28 -6.06
N PRO A 70 -20.91 -13.54 -4.94
CA PRO A 70 -19.99 -12.43 -4.70
C PRO A 70 -18.58 -12.95 -4.40
N LEU A 71 -17.59 -12.38 -5.08
CA LEU A 71 -16.16 -12.62 -4.96
C LEU A 71 -15.47 -11.29 -4.66
N VAL A 72 -14.42 -11.33 -3.84
CA VAL A 72 -13.56 -10.16 -3.60
C VAL A 72 -12.13 -10.59 -3.87
N PHE A 73 -11.53 -10.04 -4.92
CA PHE A 73 -10.11 -10.27 -5.22
C PHE A 73 -9.29 -9.19 -4.52
N LYS A 74 -8.48 -9.59 -3.55
CA LYS A 74 -7.55 -8.70 -2.86
C LYS A 74 -6.21 -8.71 -3.57
N VAL A 75 -5.62 -7.54 -3.73
CA VAL A 75 -4.27 -7.38 -4.28
C VAL A 75 -3.31 -7.37 -3.10
N GLU A 76 -2.35 -8.29 -3.11
CA GLU A 76 -1.29 -8.33 -2.10
C GLU A 76 -0.23 -7.26 -2.40
N ASP A 77 0.41 -6.78 -1.34
CA ASP A 77 1.44 -5.74 -1.39
C ASP A 77 2.83 -6.32 -1.61
N ASP A 78 3.57 -5.70 -2.53
CA ASP A 78 5.00 -5.87 -2.70
C ASP A 78 5.71 -4.59 -2.23
N ASN A 79 6.94 -4.70 -1.71
CA ASN A 79 7.71 -3.53 -1.31
C ASN A 79 8.34 -2.84 -2.54
N ASP A 80 7.56 -2.12 -3.32
CA ASP A 80 8.00 -1.45 -4.56
C ASP A 80 7.98 0.08 -4.49
N ASN A 81 7.44 0.66 -3.41
CA ASN A 81 7.59 2.07 -3.10
C ASN A 81 8.78 2.31 -2.17
N ALA A 82 9.52 3.39 -2.44
CA ALA A 82 10.62 3.82 -1.59
C ALA A 82 10.18 5.03 -0.75
N PRO A 83 10.55 5.10 0.54
CA PRO A 83 10.12 6.18 1.38
C PRO A 83 10.75 7.51 0.96
N TYR A 84 9.94 8.58 0.96
CA TYR A 84 10.37 9.92 0.56
C TYR A 84 9.95 10.99 1.57
N PHE A 85 10.69 12.11 1.59
CA PHE A 85 10.30 13.31 2.33
C PHE A 85 9.51 14.25 1.42
N GLU A 86 8.40 14.81 1.90
CA GLU A 86 7.60 15.78 1.13
C GLU A 86 8.39 17.05 0.77
N SER A 87 9.30 17.46 1.65
CA SER A 87 10.15 18.63 1.48
C SER A 87 11.61 18.22 1.31
N LYS A 88 12.25 18.72 0.26
CA LYS A 88 13.70 18.52 0.02
C LYS A 88 14.56 19.11 1.14
N VAL A 89 14.12 20.22 1.72
CA VAL A 89 14.78 20.90 2.83
C VAL A 89 13.73 21.33 3.83
N THR A 90 13.93 20.98 5.09
CA THR A 90 13.09 21.40 6.21
C THR A 90 13.92 22.22 7.18
N PHE A 91 13.40 23.37 7.58
CA PHE A 91 14.06 24.25 8.55
C PHE A 91 13.40 24.09 9.92
N PHE A 92 14.24 24.02 10.95
CA PHE A 92 13.81 24.05 12.33
C PHE A 92 14.57 25.15 13.06
N THR A 93 13.98 25.68 14.12
CA THR A 93 14.61 26.66 15.00
C THR A 93 14.65 26.08 16.42
N VAL A 94 15.76 26.32 17.11
CA VAL A 94 15.96 25.89 18.50
C VAL A 94 16.57 27.06 19.28
N PRO A 95 16.10 27.34 20.51
CA PRO A 95 16.73 28.34 21.35
C PRO A 95 18.17 27.94 21.69
N GLU A 96 19.07 28.92 21.64
CA GLU A 96 20.41 28.77 22.22
C GLU A 96 20.30 28.50 23.74
N ASN A 97 21.35 27.94 24.33
CA ASN A 97 21.40 27.60 25.75
C ASN A 97 20.26 26.67 26.24
N CYS A 98 19.59 25.98 25.32
CA CYS A 98 18.57 24.99 25.68
C CYS A 98 19.21 23.76 26.34
N ARG A 99 18.40 23.03 27.10
CA ARG A 99 18.88 21.82 27.79
C ARG A 99 19.14 20.71 26.77
N THR A 100 20.08 19.82 27.09
CA THR A 100 20.20 18.55 26.38
C THR A 100 18.87 17.80 26.41
N GLY A 101 18.49 17.22 25.28
CA GLY A 101 17.22 16.50 25.10
C GLY A 101 16.06 17.40 24.68
N THR A 102 16.27 18.71 24.50
CA THR A 102 15.25 19.60 23.93
C THR A 102 14.87 19.14 22.53
N SER A 103 13.57 18.97 22.29
CA SER A 103 13.03 18.64 20.97
C SER A 103 13.16 19.83 20.03
N VAL A 104 13.84 19.63 18.91
CA VAL A 104 14.05 20.64 17.86
C VAL A 104 12.91 20.58 16.83
N GLY A 105 12.43 19.38 16.54
CA GLY A 105 11.40 19.15 15.54
C GLY A 105 11.22 17.67 15.24
N LYS A 106 10.36 17.37 14.27
CA LYS A 106 10.13 16.01 13.77
C LYS A 106 10.19 16.02 12.26
N VAL A 107 10.91 15.06 11.69
CA VAL A 107 10.82 14.74 10.27
C VAL A 107 9.88 13.56 10.05
N THR A 108 9.16 13.59 8.94
CA THR A 108 8.24 12.52 8.52
C THR A 108 8.54 12.19 7.07
N ALA A 109 8.84 10.93 6.80
CA ALA A 109 8.85 10.38 5.45
C ALA A 109 7.54 9.60 5.22
N ILE A 110 7.15 9.50 3.96
CA ILE A 110 5.95 8.80 3.49
C ILE A 110 6.41 7.63 2.63
N ASP A 111 5.78 6.48 2.85
CA ASP A 111 5.91 5.30 2.02
C ASP A 111 4.50 4.86 1.62
N LEU A 112 4.30 4.49 0.36
CA LEU A 112 2.98 4.25 -0.23
C LEU A 112 2.57 2.77 -0.21
N ASP A 113 3.51 1.87 0.11
CA ASP A 113 3.25 0.44 0.33
C ASP A 113 2.20 0.24 1.44
N GLU A 114 1.79 -1.01 1.68
CA GLU A 114 0.73 -1.32 2.66
C GLU A 114 1.10 -0.85 4.09
N PRO A 115 0.23 -0.04 4.74
CA PRO A 115 0.48 0.46 6.08
C PRO A 115 0.49 -0.67 7.12
N ASP A 116 1.17 -0.42 8.24
CA ASP A 116 1.29 -1.37 9.37
C ASP A 116 1.99 -2.70 9.02
N THR A 117 2.68 -2.76 7.88
CA THR A 117 3.54 -3.88 7.47
C THR A 117 5.02 -3.56 7.73
N LEU A 118 5.90 -4.51 7.40
CA LEU A 118 7.34 -4.24 7.41
C LEU A 118 7.76 -3.31 6.27
N HIS A 119 6.98 -3.22 5.19
CA HIS A 119 7.31 -2.41 4.01
C HIS A 119 7.25 -0.91 4.35
N THR A 120 6.24 -0.52 5.13
CA THR A 120 6.07 0.87 5.62
C THR A 120 6.74 1.15 6.97
N ARG A 121 7.53 0.22 7.52
CA ARG A 121 8.22 0.41 8.82
C ARG A 121 9.49 1.24 8.67
N LEU A 122 9.33 2.56 8.73
CA LEU A 122 10.42 3.50 8.51
C LEU A 122 11.43 3.59 9.67
N ARG A 123 12.70 3.82 9.30
CA ARG A 123 13.76 4.15 10.25
C ARG A 123 14.59 5.35 9.85
N TYR A 124 14.76 6.27 10.79
CA TYR A 124 15.47 7.54 10.61
C TYR A 124 16.89 7.48 11.18
N LYS A 125 17.85 8.11 10.49
CA LYS A 125 19.20 8.35 11.00
C LYS A 125 19.78 9.63 10.39
N ILE A 126 20.58 10.35 11.17
CA ILE A 126 21.37 11.48 10.67
C ILE A 126 22.61 10.90 9.98
N LEU A 127 22.70 11.08 8.67
CA LEU A 127 23.85 10.61 7.88
C LEU A 127 25.10 11.46 8.12
N GLN A 128 24.93 12.79 8.17
CA GLN A 128 26.01 13.75 8.33
C GLN A 128 25.51 14.99 9.07
N GLN A 129 26.38 15.57 9.91
CA GLN A 129 26.20 16.88 10.51
C GLN A 129 27.34 17.80 10.04
N ILE A 130 27.06 19.07 9.82
CA ILE A 130 28.06 20.10 9.50
C ILE A 130 27.88 21.24 10.51
N PRO A 131 28.91 21.55 11.35
CA PRO A 131 30.19 20.85 11.49
C PRO A 131 30.04 19.40 12.00
N ASN A 132 30.97 18.52 11.65
CA ASN A 132 30.88 17.08 11.92
C ASN A 132 31.22 16.70 13.37
N ASN A 133 31.91 17.58 14.10
CA ASN A 133 32.28 17.38 15.50
C ASN A 133 32.27 18.73 16.23
N PRO A 134 31.67 18.84 17.43
CA PRO A 134 30.85 17.81 18.11
C PRO A 134 29.49 17.60 17.44
N ARG A 135 28.91 16.39 17.64
CA ARG A 135 27.52 16.11 17.26
C ARG A 135 26.58 16.73 18.29
N HIS A 136 25.74 17.65 17.83
CA HIS A 136 24.81 18.42 18.67
C HIS A 136 23.37 17.91 18.59
N PHE A 137 23.07 17.04 17.62
CA PHE A 137 21.75 16.51 17.38
C PHE A 137 21.74 14.99 17.24
N THR A 138 20.63 14.39 17.65
CA THR A 138 20.27 13.00 17.37
C THR A 138 18.86 12.94 16.82
N VAL A 139 18.52 11.86 16.12
CA VAL A 139 17.16 11.60 15.66
C VAL A 139 16.69 10.28 16.24
N HIS A 140 15.46 10.25 16.75
CA HIS A 140 14.86 9.02 17.22
C HIS A 140 14.52 8.12 16.02
N PRO A 141 15.01 6.87 15.97
CA PRO A 141 14.96 6.05 14.75
C PRO A 141 13.55 5.69 14.33
N ASP A 142 12.61 5.54 15.26
CA ASP A 142 11.24 5.12 14.91
C ASP A 142 10.24 6.29 14.83
N THR A 143 10.60 7.49 15.31
CA THR A 143 9.65 8.63 15.38
C THR A 143 10.07 9.84 14.57
N GLY A 144 11.33 9.90 14.12
CA GLY A 144 11.86 11.04 13.38
C GLY A 144 12.04 12.32 14.22
N VAL A 145 11.84 12.24 15.54
CA VAL A 145 12.03 13.40 16.43
C VAL A 145 13.52 13.70 16.58
N ILE A 146 13.90 14.93 16.29
CA ILE A 146 15.26 15.45 16.41
C ILE A 146 15.40 16.12 17.78
N THR A 147 16.41 15.74 18.54
CA THR A 147 16.69 16.30 19.86
C THR A 147 18.15 16.76 19.99
N THR A 148 18.38 17.71 20.90
CA THR A 148 19.73 18.18 21.22
C THR A 148 20.49 17.16 22.07
N THR A 149 21.78 16.96 21.80
CA THR A 149 22.67 16.06 22.55
C THR A 149 23.64 16.80 23.47
N THR A 150 23.76 18.11 23.30
CA THR A 150 24.69 18.96 24.06
C THR A 150 23.99 20.23 24.56
N PRO A 151 24.36 20.76 25.73
CA PRO A 151 23.77 21.99 26.28
C PRO A 151 24.40 23.27 25.73
N LEU A 152 25.43 23.17 24.88
CA LEU A 152 26.27 24.28 24.41
C LEU A 152 25.90 24.71 22.98
N LEU A 153 24.60 24.84 22.69
CA LEU A 153 24.18 25.52 21.47
C LEU A 153 24.30 27.02 21.73
N ASP A 154 25.36 27.62 21.21
CA ASP A 154 25.69 29.04 21.36
C ASP A 154 25.69 29.72 19.98
N ARG A 155 25.01 30.87 19.86
CA ARG A 155 24.88 31.62 18.60
C ARG A 155 26.01 32.62 18.40
N GLU A 156 26.66 33.05 19.49
CA GLU A 156 27.65 34.15 19.52
C GLU A 156 29.08 33.66 19.27
#